data_AF-A0A385HBU0-F1
#
_entry.id   AF-A0A385HBU0-F1
#
_cell.length_a   1.000
_cell.length_b   1.000
_cell.length_c   1.000
_cell.angle_alpha   90.00
_cell.angle_beta   90.00
_cell.angle_gamma   90.00
#
_symmetry.space_group_name_H-M   'P 1'
#
loop_
_entity.id
_entity.type
_entity.pdbx_description
1 polymer ?
#
loop_
_entity_poly.entity_id
_entity_poly.type
_entity_poly.pdbx_seq_one_letter_code
_entity_poly.pdbx_strand_id
1 'polypeptide(L)'
;AAVEAAVEFLNKAVKPVMVGGPKLRVAKACESFVKLADACGYALAVMPSAKGLVPEHHPHFIGTYWGAVSTAFCAEIVESADAYIFAGPIFNDYSSVGYSLLLKKEKAILVQPDRVVIGNGPAFGCILMKDFLIALSKRLKKNTTAYENYHRIYVSEGQPPKSEPKEPLRVNVLFQHIQKMLSGETAVIAETGDSWFNCQKLKLPQGCGYEFQMQYGSIGWSVGATLGYAQAVPEKRVIACIGDGSFQVTAQDIST
;
A
#
# COMPACT_ATOMS: atom_id res chain seq x y z
N ALA A 1 -17.80 -5.38 -22.05
CA ALA A 1 -16.96 -6.60 -22.12
C ALA A 1 -16.10 -6.78 -20.87
N ALA A 2 -15.09 -5.94 -20.61
CA ALA A 2 -14.18 -6.12 -19.46
C ALA A 2 -14.88 -6.19 -18.09
N VAL A 3 -15.85 -5.29 -17.84
CA VAL A 3 -16.62 -5.29 -16.58
C VAL A 3 -17.45 -6.57 -16.43
N GLU A 4 -18.11 -7.02 -17.50
CA GLU A 4 -18.89 -8.28 -17.47
C GLU A 4 -17.99 -9.47 -17.12
N ALA A 5 -16.84 -9.60 -17.80
CA ALA A 5 -15.89 -10.67 -17.55
C ALA A 5 -15.35 -10.62 -16.10
N ALA A 6 -15.06 -9.42 -15.57
CA ALA A 6 -14.58 -9.25 -14.20
C ALA A 6 -15.67 -9.61 -13.17
N VAL A 7 -16.91 -9.21 -13.41
CA VAL A 7 -18.06 -9.54 -12.55
C VAL A 7 -18.29 -11.05 -12.52
N GLU A 8 -18.25 -11.72 -13.67
CA GLU A 8 -18.39 -13.17 -13.75
C GLU A 8 -17.27 -13.89 -12.99
N PHE A 9 -16.03 -13.43 -13.17
CA PHE A 9 -14.85 -13.97 -12.49
C PHE A 9 -14.94 -13.81 -10.97
N LEU A 10 -15.27 -12.62 -10.50
CA LEU A 10 -15.25 -12.27 -9.07
C LEU A 10 -16.46 -12.78 -8.30
N ASN A 11 -17.66 -12.76 -8.89
CA ASN A 11 -18.87 -13.24 -8.21
C ASN A 11 -18.90 -14.77 -8.03
N LYS A 12 -18.03 -15.52 -8.74
CA LYS A 12 -17.81 -16.96 -8.55
C LYS A 12 -16.82 -17.27 -7.43
N ALA A 13 -16.03 -16.29 -6.98
CA ALA A 13 -15.00 -16.48 -5.97
C ALA A 13 -15.60 -16.60 -4.56
N VAL A 14 -15.03 -17.48 -3.75
CA VAL A 14 -15.42 -17.71 -2.37
C VAL A 14 -14.79 -16.66 -1.45
N LYS A 15 -13.49 -16.36 -1.63
CA LYS A 15 -12.72 -15.45 -0.77
C LYS A 15 -11.86 -14.48 -1.60
N PRO A 16 -12.50 -13.55 -2.33
CA PRO A 16 -11.79 -12.57 -3.12
C PRO A 16 -11.12 -11.49 -2.27
N VAL A 17 -10.00 -10.97 -2.75
CA VAL A 17 -9.24 -9.86 -2.13
C VAL A 17 -8.94 -8.77 -3.14
N MET A 18 -8.59 -7.58 -2.67
CA MET A 18 -8.11 -6.49 -3.52
C MET A 18 -6.84 -5.85 -2.97
N VAL A 19 -5.90 -5.57 -3.86
CA VAL A 19 -4.59 -4.99 -3.53
C VAL A 19 -4.33 -3.77 -4.40
N GLY A 20 -4.16 -2.61 -3.75
CA GLY A 20 -3.83 -1.35 -4.40
C GLY A 20 -2.33 -1.23 -4.68
N GLY A 21 -1.96 -0.84 -5.89
CA GLY A 21 -0.58 -0.65 -6.34
C GLY A 21 -0.24 0.81 -6.60
N PRO A 22 1.05 1.13 -6.80
CA PRO A 22 1.54 2.51 -6.90
C PRO A 22 0.92 3.29 -8.07
N LYS A 23 0.45 2.60 -9.13
CA LYS A 23 -0.15 3.27 -10.28
C LYS A 23 -1.58 3.77 -10.04
N LEU A 24 -2.18 3.53 -8.86
CA LEU A 24 -3.46 4.16 -8.48
C LEU A 24 -3.39 5.68 -8.55
N ARG A 25 -2.27 6.27 -8.11
CA ARG A 25 -2.05 7.72 -8.08
C ARG A 25 -2.02 8.32 -9.48
N VAL A 26 -1.20 7.78 -10.39
CA VAL A 26 -1.11 8.29 -11.78
C VAL A 26 -2.41 8.07 -12.56
N ALA A 27 -3.17 7.03 -12.23
CA ALA A 27 -4.48 6.77 -12.83
C ALA A 27 -5.62 7.58 -12.19
N LYS A 28 -5.34 8.42 -11.18
CA LYS A 28 -6.34 9.19 -10.39
C LYS A 28 -7.48 8.28 -9.89
N ALA A 29 -7.14 7.08 -9.45
CA ALA A 29 -8.08 6.00 -9.19
C ALA A 29 -8.20 5.60 -7.70
N CYS A 30 -7.53 6.31 -6.78
CA CYS A 30 -7.57 6.01 -5.34
C CYS A 30 -9.01 5.97 -4.80
N GLU A 31 -9.80 7.03 -5.04
CA GLU A 31 -11.20 7.08 -4.58
C GLU A 31 -12.06 5.99 -5.21
N SER A 32 -11.90 5.71 -6.51
CA SER A 32 -12.66 4.65 -7.18
C SER A 32 -12.30 3.26 -6.64
N PHE A 33 -11.06 3.06 -6.21
CA PHE A 33 -10.61 1.82 -5.59
C PHE A 33 -11.22 1.65 -4.19
N VAL A 34 -11.27 2.71 -3.38
CA VAL A 34 -11.94 2.70 -2.08
C VAL A 34 -13.44 2.45 -2.22
N LYS A 35 -14.12 3.15 -3.16
CA LYS A 35 -15.55 2.93 -3.44
C LYS A 35 -15.85 1.50 -3.89
N LEU A 36 -14.93 0.86 -4.61
CA LEU A 36 -15.05 -0.55 -4.95
C LEU A 36 -14.99 -1.42 -3.68
N ALA A 37 -14.05 -1.14 -2.78
CA ALA A 37 -13.92 -1.86 -1.50
C ALA A 37 -15.18 -1.72 -0.62
N ASP A 38 -15.76 -0.51 -0.55
CA ASP A 38 -17.02 -0.25 0.14
C ASP A 38 -18.18 -1.08 -0.44
N ALA A 39 -18.26 -1.17 -1.77
CA ALA A 39 -19.34 -1.86 -2.47
C ALA A 39 -19.24 -3.39 -2.36
N CYS A 40 -18.06 -3.97 -2.54
CA CYS A 40 -17.88 -5.41 -2.56
C CYS A 40 -17.55 -6.01 -1.19
N GLY A 41 -17.03 -5.23 -0.25
CA GLY A 41 -16.68 -5.69 1.09
C GLY A 41 -15.44 -6.60 1.16
N TYR A 42 -14.58 -6.57 0.15
CA TYR A 42 -13.39 -7.44 0.09
C TYR A 42 -12.33 -6.98 1.10
N ALA A 43 -11.46 -7.91 1.51
CA ALA A 43 -10.25 -7.54 2.23
C ALA A 43 -9.36 -6.67 1.33
N LEU A 44 -8.94 -5.53 1.87
CA LEU A 44 -8.26 -4.45 1.17
C LEU A 44 -6.82 -4.34 1.66
N ALA A 45 -5.85 -4.59 0.77
CA ALA A 45 -4.44 -4.40 1.05
C ALA A 45 -3.82 -3.39 0.07
N VAL A 46 -2.58 -3.00 0.31
CA VAL A 46 -1.77 -2.21 -0.62
C VAL A 46 -0.39 -2.84 -0.83
N MET A 47 0.20 -2.67 -2.00
CA MET A 47 1.63 -2.92 -2.23
C MET A 47 2.46 -1.88 -1.46
N PRO A 48 3.74 -2.17 -1.12
CA PRO A 48 4.56 -1.26 -0.32
C PRO A 48 4.62 0.17 -0.88
N SER A 49 4.84 0.33 -2.19
CA SER A 49 4.89 1.65 -2.84
C SER A 49 3.54 2.37 -2.98
N ALA A 50 2.45 1.74 -2.52
CA ALA A 50 1.09 2.30 -2.53
C ALA A 50 0.59 2.69 -1.13
N LYS A 51 1.43 2.56 -0.09
CA LYS A 51 1.13 3.05 1.25
C LYS A 51 0.78 4.54 1.20
N GLY A 52 -0.26 4.93 1.94
CA GLY A 52 -0.81 6.29 1.93
C GLY A 52 -1.74 6.63 0.76
N LEU A 53 -1.87 5.77 -0.27
CA LEU A 53 -2.80 6.00 -1.39
C LEU A 53 -4.23 5.56 -1.09
N VAL A 54 -4.42 4.77 -0.02
CA VAL A 54 -5.69 4.24 0.44
C VAL A 54 -5.79 4.54 1.95
N PRO A 55 -6.96 4.95 2.46
CA PRO A 55 -7.15 5.22 3.88
C PRO A 55 -6.93 3.96 4.74
N GLU A 56 -5.95 4.00 5.64
CA GLU A 56 -5.64 2.84 6.51
C GLU A 56 -6.69 2.58 7.60
N HIS A 57 -7.59 3.54 7.84
CA HIS A 57 -8.71 3.41 8.77
C HIS A 57 -9.97 2.81 8.10
N HIS A 58 -9.91 2.47 6.80
CA HIS A 58 -11.00 1.77 6.14
C HIS A 58 -11.25 0.42 6.84
N PRO A 59 -12.50 0.04 7.14
CA PRO A 59 -12.82 -1.12 7.99
C PRO A 59 -12.23 -2.43 7.45
N HIS A 60 -12.17 -2.60 6.13
CA HIS A 60 -11.58 -3.79 5.50
C HIS A 60 -10.08 -3.69 5.17
N PHE A 61 -9.39 -2.63 5.60
CA PHE A 61 -7.95 -2.50 5.36
C PHE A 61 -7.18 -3.50 6.23
N ILE A 62 -6.42 -4.39 5.60
CA ILE A 62 -5.65 -5.45 6.26
C ILE A 62 -4.13 -5.20 6.25
N GLY A 63 -3.69 -4.07 5.70
CA GLY A 63 -2.29 -3.64 5.70
C GLY A 63 -1.57 -3.72 4.35
N THR A 64 -0.25 -3.84 4.42
CA THR A 64 0.64 -3.93 3.26
C THR A 64 0.86 -5.40 2.88
N TYR A 65 0.55 -5.75 1.64
CA TYR A 65 0.93 -7.02 1.02
C TYR A 65 2.30 -6.89 0.35
N TRP A 66 3.28 -7.60 0.89
CA TRP A 66 4.67 -7.62 0.44
C TRP A 66 5.31 -8.98 0.72
N GLY A 67 4.67 -10.07 0.30
CA GLY A 67 5.16 -11.44 0.49
C GLY A 67 5.46 -11.75 1.96
N ALA A 68 6.63 -12.35 2.23
CA ALA A 68 7.05 -12.73 3.58
C ALA A 68 7.23 -11.56 4.57
N VAL A 69 7.29 -10.31 4.10
CA VAL A 69 7.42 -9.11 4.94
C VAL A 69 6.14 -8.26 4.99
N SER A 70 5.00 -8.89 4.66
CA SER A 70 3.68 -8.25 4.76
C SER A 70 3.35 -7.82 6.19
N THR A 71 2.35 -6.94 6.33
CA THR A 71 1.66 -6.77 7.61
C THR A 71 1.18 -8.13 8.13
N ALA A 72 1.20 -8.32 9.45
CA ALA A 72 0.83 -9.60 10.08
C ALA A 72 -0.51 -10.13 9.53
N PHE A 73 -0.53 -11.40 9.14
CA PHE A 73 -1.68 -12.11 8.57
C PHE A 73 -2.14 -11.63 7.18
N CYS A 74 -1.58 -10.55 6.63
CA CYS A 74 -1.99 -10.02 5.32
C CYS A 74 -1.59 -10.96 4.18
N ALA A 75 -0.36 -11.51 4.22
CA ALA A 75 0.12 -12.45 3.20
C ALA A 75 -0.74 -13.70 3.13
N GLU A 76 -1.07 -14.28 4.29
CA GLU A 76 -1.88 -15.49 4.42
C GLU A 76 -3.26 -15.31 3.80
N ILE A 77 -3.85 -14.12 3.96
CA ILE A 77 -5.16 -13.80 3.39
C ILE A 77 -5.07 -13.56 1.88
N VAL A 78 -4.07 -12.81 1.43
CA VAL A 78 -3.90 -12.50 0.01
C VAL A 78 -3.52 -13.76 -0.79
N GLU A 79 -2.56 -14.54 -0.31
CA GLU A 79 -2.03 -15.70 -1.04
C GLU A 79 -2.95 -16.92 -0.98
N SER A 80 -3.73 -17.06 0.10
CA SER A 80 -4.74 -18.12 0.16
C SER A 80 -6.03 -17.81 -0.61
N ALA A 81 -6.23 -16.58 -1.07
CA ALA A 81 -7.43 -16.18 -1.81
C ALA A 81 -7.59 -16.95 -3.13
N ASP A 82 -8.84 -17.03 -3.59
CA ASP A 82 -9.21 -17.69 -4.84
C ASP A 82 -9.46 -16.73 -6.01
N ALA A 83 -9.53 -15.43 -5.74
CA ALA A 83 -9.45 -14.37 -6.73
C ALA A 83 -8.81 -13.11 -6.12
N TYR A 84 -8.01 -12.39 -6.91
CA TYR A 84 -7.40 -11.12 -6.47
C TYR A 84 -7.59 -10.05 -7.54
N ILE A 85 -7.96 -8.84 -7.11
CA ILE A 85 -7.86 -7.64 -7.95
C ILE A 85 -6.59 -6.89 -7.56
N PHE A 86 -5.62 -6.82 -8.47
CA PHE A 86 -4.46 -5.94 -8.32
C PHE A 86 -4.68 -4.67 -9.15
N ALA A 87 -4.89 -3.53 -8.50
CA ALA A 87 -5.13 -2.25 -9.16
C ALA A 87 -3.86 -1.41 -9.20
N GLY A 88 -3.30 -1.23 -10.39
CA GLY A 88 -2.06 -0.50 -10.62
C GLY A 88 -0.79 -1.16 -10.08
N PRO A 89 -0.62 -2.49 -10.16
CA PRO A 89 0.55 -3.15 -9.60
C PRO A 89 1.81 -2.84 -10.41
N ILE A 90 2.93 -2.83 -9.71
CA ILE A 90 4.27 -2.97 -10.27
C ILE A 90 4.86 -4.19 -9.58
N PHE A 91 5.08 -5.27 -10.33
CA PHE A 91 5.78 -6.45 -9.86
C PHE A 91 7.21 -6.42 -10.40
N ASN A 92 8.16 -6.10 -9.54
CA ASN A 92 9.59 -6.23 -9.78
C ASN A 92 10.21 -7.16 -8.72
N ASP A 93 11.51 -7.37 -8.80
CA ASP A 93 12.28 -8.16 -7.83
C ASP A 93 12.07 -7.68 -6.38
N TYR A 94 12.03 -6.37 -6.12
CA TYR A 94 11.84 -5.83 -4.77
C TYR A 94 10.41 -6.04 -4.24
N SER A 95 9.40 -5.64 -5.01
CA SER A 95 8.00 -5.72 -4.61
C SER A 95 7.48 -7.15 -4.54
N SER A 96 8.16 -8.08 -5.20
CA SER A 96 7.86 -9.51 -5.17
C SER A 96 8.77 -10.33 -4.24
N VAL A 97 9.63 -9.65 -3.46
CA VAL A 97 10.55 -10.28 -2.51
C VAL A 97 11.38 -11.37 -3.21
N GLY A 98 12.05 -11.01 -4.30
CA GLY A 98 12.82 -11.93 -5.13
C GLY A 98 11.96 -12.95 -5.87
N TYR A 99 10.80 -12.52 -6.40
CA TYR A 99 9.86 -13.38 -7.14
C TYR A 99 9.28 -14.55 -6.32
N SER A 100 9.16 -14.38 -5.00
CA SER A 100 8.70 -15.43 -4.08
C SER A 100 7.20 -15.38 -3.73
N LEU A 101 6.45 -14.40 -4.26
CA LEU A 101 5.01 -14.29 -4.01
C LEU A 101 4.24 -15.53 -4.46
N LEU A 102 3.35 -16.04 -3.60
CA LEU A 102 2.55 -17.25 -3.90
C LEU A 102 1.24 -16.93 -4.64
N LEU A 103 1.31 -16.01 -5.61
CA LEU A 103 0.16 -15.60 -6.42
C LEU A 103 0.00 -16.47 -7.66
N LYS A 104 -1.24 -16.87 -7.97
CA LYS A 104 -1.56 -17.57 -9.22
C LYS A 104 -2.08 -16.58 -10.25
N LYS A 105 -1.43 -16.46 -11.41
CA LYS A 105 -1.80 -15.47 -12.44
C LYS A 105 -3.24 -15.69 -12.94
N GLU A 106 -3.69 -16.93 -12.95
CA GLU A 106 -5.02 -17.37 -13.38
C GLU A 106 -6.12 -16.92 -12.41
N LYS A 107 -5.75 -16.56 -11.18
CA LYS A 107 -6.65 -16.02 -10.14
C LYS A 107 -6.64 -14.48 -10.09
N ALA A 108 -5.82 -13.82 -10.90
CA ALA A 108 -5.63 -12.38 -10.83
C ALA A 108 -6.40 -11.60 -11.88
N ILE A 109 -7.02 -10.50 -11.47
CA ILE A 109 -7.40 -9.39 -12.34
C ILE A 109 -6.34 -8.30 -12.18
N LEU A 110 -5.58 -8.04 -13.23
CA LEU A 110 -4.59 -6.97 -13.28
C LEU A 110 -5.21 -5.74 -13.96
N VAL A 111 -5.53 -4.72 -13.16
CA VAL A 111 -6.04 -3.45 -13.64
C VAL A 111 -4.85 -2.50 -13.76
N GLN A 112 -4.40 -2.18 -14.97
CA GLN A 112 -3.39 -1.16 -15.24
C GLN A 112 -4.09 0.16 -15.62
N PRO A 113 -3.38 1.31 -15.73
CA PRO A 113 -4.01 2.60 -15.98
C PRO A 113 -4.97 2.66 -17.18
N ASP A 114 -4.68 1.90 -18.23
CA ASP A 114 -5.34 1.93 -19.54
C ASP A 114 -5.74 0.54 -20.08
N ARG A 115 -5.54 -0.53 -19.29
CA ARG A 115 -5.82 -1.91 -19.69
C ARG A 115 -6.21 -2.80 -18.51
N VAL A 116 -7.02 -3.82 -18.76
CA VAL A 116 -7.41 -4.84 -17.78
C VAL A 116 -7.11 -6.22 -18.33
N VAL A 117 -6.44 -7.06 -17.55
CA VAL A 117 -6.18 -8.48 -17.86
C VAL A 117 -6.84 -9.34 -16.80
N ILE A 118 -7.61 -10.36 -17.21
CA ILE A 118 -8.36 -11.23 -16.29
C ILE A 118 -7.85 -12.66 -16.41
N GLY A 119 -7.47 -13.25 -15.28
CA GLY A 119 -7.13 -14.68 -15.15
C GLY A 119 -6.01 -15.14 -16.08
N ASN A 120 -5.01 -14.28 -16.34
CA ASN A 120 -3.94 -14.54 -17.32
C ASN A 120 -4.45 -14.86 -18.75
N GLY A 121 -5.67 -14.43 -19.08
CA GLY A 121 -6.32 -14.68 -20.36
C GLY A 121 -6.68 -13.36 -21.07
N PRO A 122 -7.98 -13.04 -21.23
CA PRO A 122 -8.40 -11.90 -22.04
C PRO A 122 -7.84 -10.58 -21.50
N ALA A 123 -7.32 -9.79 -22.44
CA ALA A 123 -6.82 -8.44 -22.21
C ALA A 123 -7.73 -7.43 -22.92
N PHE A 124 -8.16 -6.41 -22.17
CA PHE A 124 -9.01 -5.34 -22.67
C PHE A 124 -8.25 -4.03 -22.56
N GLY A 125 -7.89 -3.44 -23.70
CA GLY A 125 -7.19 -2.14 -23.78
C GLY A 125 -8.14 -0.95 -23.92
N CYS A 126 -7.60 0.26 -23.83
CA CYS A 126 -8.35 1.52 -23.92
C CYS A 126 -9.44 1.66 -22.85
N ILE A 127 -9.16 1.16 -21.64
CA ILE A 127 -10.07 1.23 -20.50
C ILE A 127 -9.35 1.93 -19.36
N LEU A 128 -9.83 3.10 -18.98
CA LEU A 128 -9.29 3.82 -17.84
C LEU A 128 -9.58 3.07 -16.54
N MET A 129 -8.55 2.87 -15.73
CA MET A 129 -8.64 2.20 -14.42
C MET A 129 -9.78 2.78 -13.57
N LYS A 130 -9.86 4.11 -13.48
CA LYS A 130 -10.88 4.82 -12.69
C LYS A 130 -12.30 4.42 -13.13
N ASP A 131 -12.57 4.45 -14.43
CA ASP A 131 -13.90 4.16 -14.98
C ASP A 131 -14.25 2.67 -14.84
N PHE A 132 -13.27 1.79 -15.03
CA PHE A 132 -13.44 0.36 -14.79
C PHE A 132 -13.81 0.05 -13.35
N LEU A 133 -13.09 0.62 -12.37
CA LEU A 133 -13.36 0.40 -10.94
C LEU A 133 -14.73 0.96 -10.54
N ILE A 134 -15.12 2.13 -11.06
CA ILE A 134 -16.46 2.71 -10.84
C ILE A 134 -17.55 1.79 -11.42
N ALA A 135 -17.40 1.34 -12.66
CA ALA A 135 -18.39 0.46 -13.29
C ALA A 135 -18.49 -0.90 -12.60
N LEU A 136 -17.35 -1.45 -12.16
CA LEU A 136 -17.28 -2.71 -11.41
C LEU A 136 -17.97 -2.60 -10.04
N SER A 137 -17.78 -1.48 -9.33
CA SER A 137 -18.40 -1.26 -8.00
C SER A 137 -19.92 -1.35 -8.01
N LYS A 138 -20.56 -1.03 -9.14
CA LYS A 138 -22.02 -1.07 -9.30
C LYS A 138 -22.58 -2.48 -9.53
N ARG A 139 -21.73 -3.47 -9.80
CA ARG A 139 -22.14 -4.79 -10.29
C ARG A 139 -21.62 -5.99 -9.50
N LEU A 140 -20.60 -5.78 -8.66
CA LEU A 140 -20.15 -6.83 -7.76
C LEU A 140 -21.16 -7.09 -6.65
N LYS A 141 -21.31 -8.37 -6.29
CA LYS A 141 -22.04 -8.77 -5.09
C LYS A 141 -21.11 -8.60 -3.89
N LYS A 142 -21.70 -8.25 -2.74
CA LYS A 142 -20.96 -8.19 -1.47
C LYS A 142 -20.43 -9.58 -1.11
N ASN A 143 -19.15 -9.68 -0.76
CA ASN A 143 -18.50 -10.88 -0.23
C ASN A 143 -17.41 -10.49 0.78
N THR A 144 -17.66 -10.74 2.06
CA THR A 144 -16.76 -10.40 3.18
C THR A 144 -15.88 -11.57 3.63
N THR A 145 -15.96 -12.74 2.97
CA THR A 145 -15.35 -13.99 3.44
C THR A 145 -13.85 -13.88 3.69
N ALA A 146 -13.09 -13.25 2.79
CA ALA A 146 -11.65 -13.07 2.97
C ALA A 146 -11.32 -12.16 4.17
N TYR A 147 -12.12 -11.11 4.38
CA TYR A 147 -11.95 -10.20 5.51
C TYR A 147 -12.35 -10.85 6.84
N GLU A 148 -13.41 -11.65 6.86
CA GLU A 148 -13.80 -12.42 8.04
C GLU A 148 -12.73 -13.46 8.41
N ASN A 149 -12.11 -14.10 7.42
CA ASN A 149 -10.98 -15.00 7.64
C ASN A 149 -9.78 -14.26 8.24
N TYR A 150 -9.48 -13.04 7.75
CA TYR A 150 -8.44 -12.19 8.36
C TYR A 150 -8.75 -11.93 9.83
N HIS A 151 -9.97 -11.50 10.13
CA HIS A 151 -10.38 -11.17 11.50
C HIS A 151 -10.28 -12.37 12.46
N ARG A 152 -10.54 -13.59 11.98
CA ARG A 152 -10.43 -14.83 12.79
C ARG A 152 -9.00 -15.19 13.17
N ILE A 153 -8.03 -14.88 12.32
CA ILE A 153 -6.60 -15.18 12.56
C ILE A 153 -5.83 -13.97 13.10
N TYR A 154 -6.44 -12.79 13.05
CA TYR A 154 -5.80 -11.55 13.45
C TYR A 154 -5.44 -11.57 14.94
N VAL A 155 -4.18 -11.26 15.20
CA VAL A 155 -3.65 -11.01 16.54
C VAL A 155 -3.13 -9.58 16.55
N SER A 156 -3.51 -8.82 17.58
CA SER A 156 -3.04 -7.45 17.77
C SER A 156 -1.51 -7.41 17.83
N GLU A 157 -0.90 -6.44 17.15
CA GLU A 157 0.53 -6.20 17.23
C GLU A 157 0.95 -5.90 18.68
N GLY A 158 2.04 -6.51 19.12
CA GLY A 158 2.63 -6.21 20.43
C GLY A 158 3.14 -4.78 20.50
N GLN A 159 3.05 -4.17 21.68
CA GLN A 159 3.69 -2.87 21.91
C GLN A 159 5.21 -3.07 22.09
N PRO A 160 6.05 -2.15 21.57
CA PRO A 160 7.45 -2.11 21.93
C PRO A 160 7.62 -2.08 23.46
N PRO A 161 8.67 -2.70 24.02
CA PRO A 161 8.98 -2.58 25.44
C PRO A 161 9.06 -1.10 25.84
N LYS A 162 8.59 -0.78 27.05
CA LYS A 162 8.80 0.56 27.63
C LYS A 162 10.30 0.86 27.67
N SER A 163 10.65 2.12 27.44
CA SER A 163 12.00 2.62 27.57
C SER A 163 11.99 3.81 28.52
N GLU A 164 12.96 3.84 29.43
CA GLU A 164 13.13 4.90 30.39
C GLU A 164 14.08 6.00 29.86
N PRO A 165 13.96 7.25 30.33
CA PRO A 165 14.90 8.30 29.98
C PRO A 165 16.35 7.87 30.24
N LYS A 166 17.26 8.18 29.29
CA LYS A 166 18.70 7.87 29.33
C LYS A 166 19.07 6.41 29.03
N GLU A 167 18.12 5.53 28.72
CA GLU A 167 18.45 4.23 28.14
C GLU A 167 18.99 4.37 26.71
N PRO A 168 19.84 3.43 26.23
CA PRO A 168 20.26 3.41 24.84
C PRO A 168 19.07 3.35 23.88
N LEU A 169 19.04 4.27 22.90
CA LEU A 169 17.96 4.35 21.93
C LEU A 169 17.92 3.09 21.05
N ARG A 170 16.71 2.58 20.82
CA ARG A 170 16.44 1.45 19.92
C ARG A 170 15.48 1.91 18.82
N VAL A 171 15.59 1.30 17.63
CA VAL A 171 14.77 1.66 16.45
C VAL A 171 13.28 1.56 16.74
N ASN A 172 12.84 0.49 17.42
CA ASN A 172 11.42 0.31 17.78
C ASN A 172 10.90 1.41 18.73
N VAL A 173 11.73 1.90 19.65
CA VAL A 173 11.38 3.02 20.54
C VAL A 173 11.30 4.33 19.75
N LEU A 174 12.28 4.60 18.88
CA LEU A 174 12.26 5.77 17.98
C LEU A 174 10.97 5.84 17.16
N PHE A 175 10.61 4.75 16.49
CA PHE A 175 9.40 4.71 15.66
C PHE A 175 8.10 4.72 16.47
N GLN A 176 8.12 4.27 17.73
CA GLN A 176 6.98 4.48 18.64
C GLN A 176 6.75 5.97 18.92
N HIS A 177 7.82 6.77 19.04
CA HIS A 177 7.70 8.22 19.18
C HIS A 177 7.24 8.87 17.87
N ILE A 178 7.81 8.48 16.72
CA ILE A 178 7.37 9.00 15.41
C ILE A 178 5.89 8.71 15.17
N GLN A 179 5.41 7.50 15.48
CA GLN A 179 3.99 7.13 15.38
C GLN A 179 3.08 8.08 16.15
N LYS A 180 3.49 8.52 17.35
CA LYS A 180 2.73 9.48 18.18
C LYS A 180 2.73 10.90 17.62
N MET A 181 3.67 11.23 16.73
CA MET A 181 3.73 12.54 16.07
C MET A 181 2.84 12.62 14.83
N LEU A 182 2.37 11.49 14.30
CA LEU A 182 1.60 11.47 13.06
C LEU A 182 0.18 12.02 13.26
N SER A 183 -0.27 12.82 12.30
CA SER A 183 -1.63 13.36 12.21
C SER A 183 -2.06 13.47 10.73
N GLY A 184 -3.30 13.93 10.49
CA GLY A 184 -3.73 14.29 9.14
C GLY A 184 -2.95 15.47 8.53
N GLU A 185 -2.22 16.21 9.35
CA GLU A 185 -1.38 17.34 8.98
C GLU A 185 0.10 16.95 8.87
N THR A 186 0.44 15.66 8.95
CA THR A 186 1.81 15.19 8.71
C THR A 186 2.00 14.59 7.32
N ALA A 187 3.25 14.54 6.86
CA ALA A 187 3.67 13.70 5.75
C ALA A 187 4.98 12.99 6.10
N VAL A 188 5.13 11.73 5.70
CA VAL A 188 6.34 10.93 5.96
C VAL A 188 7.09 10.67 4.65
N ILE A 189 8.37 11.01 4.62
CA ILE A 189 9.29 10.67 3.52
C ILE A 189 10.21 9.55 4.00
N ALA A 190 10.10 8.35 3.41
CA ALA A 190 10.78 7.16 3.90
C ALA A 190 11.98 6.79 3.02
N GLU A 191 13.20 7.17 3.41
CA GLU A 191 14.41 6.90 2.62
C GLU A 191 14.66 5.40 2.36
N THR A 192 15.34 5.10 1.26
CA THR A 192 15.90 3.78 0.95
C THR A 192 16.81 3.30 2.07
N GLY A 193 16.55 2.09 2.56
CA GLY A 193 17.22 1.49 3.72
C GLY A 193 16.20 0.95 4.73
N ASP A 194 16.61 0.79 5.99
CA ASP A 194 15.70 0.29 7.03
C ASP A 194 14.54 1.26 7.32
N SER A 195 14.68 2.53 6.94
CA SER A 195 13.60 3.52 6.94
C SER A 195 12.37 3.03 6.15
N TRP A 196 12.55 2.30 5.05
CA TRP A 196 11.43 1.70 4.31
C TRP A 196 10.61 0.75 5.19
N PHE A 197 11.27 -0.19 5.85
CA PHE A 197 10.59 -1.22 6.64
C PHE A 197 9.97 -0.64 7.92
N ASN A 198 10.67 0.28 8.58
CA ASN A 198 10.14 0.91 9.79
C ASN A 198 8.97 1.85 9.48
N CYS A 199 9.05 2.63 8.40
CA CYS A 199 7.95 3.51 7.99
C CYS A 199 6.74 2.73 7.48
N GLN A 200 6.91 1.55 6.87
CA GLN A 200 5.79 0.68 6.49
C GLN A 200 4.95 0.23 7.70
N LYS A 201 5.56 0.08 8.87
CA LYS A 201 4.88 -0.31 10.13
C LYS A 201 4.06 0.82 10.76
N LEU A 202 4.33 2.08 10.41
CA LEU A 202 3.56 3.22 10.91
C LEU A 202 2.10 3.13 10.44
N LYS A 203 1.14 3.36 11.34
CA LYS A 203 -0.28 3.49 11.00
C LYS A 203 -0.56 4.94 10.64
N LEU A 204 -1.03 5.18 9.41
CA LEU A 204 -1.22 6.52 8.88
C LEU A 204 -2.62 7.07 9.22
N PRO A 205 -2.72 8.21 9.94
CA PRO A 205 -4.00 8.89 10.12
C PRO A 205 -4.58 9.38 8.80
N GLN A 206 -5.89 9.64 8.77
CA GLN A 206 -6.54 10.18 7.58
C GLN A 206 -5.92 11.51 7.18
N GLY A 207 -5.54 11.64 5.90
CA GLY A 207 -4.88 12.83 5.36
C GLY A 207 -3.34 12.86 5.52
N CYS A 208 -2.75 11.90 6.23
CA CYS A 208 -1.30 11.80 6.36
C CYS A 208 -0.65 11.45 5.02
N GLY A 209 0.30 12.27 4.57
CA GLY A 209 1.09 12.00 3.37
C GLY A 209 2.12 10.88 3.60
N TYR A 210 2.47 10.17 2.54
CA TYR A 210 3.51 9.14 2.59
C TYR A 210 4.21 9.04 1.23
N GLU A 211 5.53 9.20 1.21
CA GLU A 211 6.33 9.10 -0.01
C GLU A 211 7.44 8.06 0.11
N PHE A 212 7.60 7.31 -0.98
CA PHE A 212 8.40 6.10 -1.03
C PHE A 212 8.93 5.88 -2.45
N GLN A 213 10.24 5.97 -2.64
CA GLN A 213 10.88 5.85 -3.96
C GLN A 213 11.41 4.42 -4.21
N MET A 214 10.52 3.41 -4.19
CA MET A 214 10.95 2.00 -4.32
C MET A 214 11.53 1.64 -5.68
N GLN A 215 10.91 2.17 -6.74
CA GLN A 215 11.19 1.72 -8.11
C GLN A 215 12.54 2.22 -8.61
N TYR A 216 12.92 3.44 -8.24
CA TYR A 216 14.23 3.99 -8.60
C TYR A 216 15.28 3.68 -7.54
N GLY A 217 14.90 3.69 -6.25
CA GLY A 217 15.76 3.21 -5.17
C GLY A 217 17.07 3.97 -4.99
N SER A 218 17.12 5.25 -5.40
CA SER A 218 18.30 6.08 -5.21
C SER A 218 18.39 6.55 -3.77
N ILE A 219 19.50 6.23 -3.09
CA ILE A 219 19.79 6.75 -1.75
C ILE A 219 20.08 8.26 -1.82
N GLY A 220 19.60 9.00 -0.83
CA GLY A 220 19.76 10.46 -0.75
C GLY A 220 18.67 11.24 -1.48
N TRP A 221 17.78 10.58 -2.23
CA TRP A 221 16.64 11.26 -2.86
C TRP A 221 15.79 12.01 -1.83
N SER A 222 15.69 11.48 -0.61
CA SER A 222 14.74 11.97 0.38
C SER A 222 15.10 13.36 0.92
N VAL A 223 16.36 13.81 0.88
CA VAL A 223 16.74 15.13 1.42
C VAL A 223 16.11 16.24 0.58
N GLY A 224 16.46 16.33 -0.71
CA GLY A 224 15.87 17.31 -1.63
C GLY A 224 14.37 17.11 -1.84
N ALA A 225 13.91 15.85 -1.87
CA ALA A 225 12.48 15.58 -1.94
C ALA A 225 11.71 16.11 -0.72
N THR A 226 12.29 16.03 0.48
CA THR A 226 11.69 16.59 1.70
C THR A 226 11.55 18.09 1.60
N LEU A 227 12.59 18.80 1.13
CA LEU A 227 12.55 20.24 0.89
C LEU A 227 11.44 20.61 -0.10
N GLY A 228 11.43 19.99 -1.27
CA GLY A 228 10.41 20.25 -2.30
C GLY A 228 8.99 19.90 -1.85
N TYR A 229 8.83 18.81 -1.10
CA TYR A 229 7.52 18.43 -0.55
C TYR A 229 7.04 19.44 0.49
N ALA A 230 7.91 19.87 1.41
CA ALA A 230 7.58 20.88 2.42
C ALA A 230 7.19 22.23 1.78
N GLN A 231 7.82 22.62 0.67
CA GLN A 231 7.43 23.80 -0.10
C GLN A 231 6.05 23.64 -0.78
N ALA A 232 5.70 22.43 -1.22
CA ALA A 232 4.43 22.16 -1.89
C ALA A 232 3.22 22.08 -0.94
N VAL A 233 3.45 21.73 0.34
CA VAL A 233 2.42 21.61 1.38
C VAL A 233 2.81 22.36 2.66
N PRO A 234 2.88 23.71 2.63
CA PRO A 234 3.38 24.51 3.74
C PRO A 234 2.57 24.35 5.04
N GLU A 235 1.33 23.87 4.94
CA GLU A 235 0.45 23.58 6.07
C GLU A 235 0.76 22.24 6.76
N LYS A 236 1.52 21.35 6.13
CA LYS A 236 1.85 20.03 6.67
C LYS A 236 3.22 20.01 7.34
N ARG A 237 3.31 19.29 8.45
CA ARG A 237 4.58 18.90 9.06
C ARG A 237 5.18 17.71 8.31
N VAL A 238 6.25 17.94 7.57
CA VAL A 238 7.00 16.88 6.86
C VAL A 238 8.02 16.24 7.79
N ILE A 239 8.01 14.92 7.90
CA ILE A 239 8.94 14.10 8.69
C ILE A 239 9.70 13.19 7.73
N ALA A 240 11.02 13.36 7.65
CA ALA A 240 11.87 12.52 6.83
C ALA A 240 12.65 11.53 7.69
N CYS A 241 12.58 10.24 7.33
CA CYS A 241 13.34 9.18 7.96
C CYS A 241 14.50 8.79 7.04
N ILE A 242 15.69 9.34 7.30
CA ILE A 242 16.86 9.23 6.43
C ILE A 242 18.00 8.54 7.17
N GLY A 243 18.57 7.48 6.57
CA GLY A 243 19.78 6.86 7.08
C GLY A 243 21.00 7.76 6.88
N ASP A 244 22.02 7.60 7.72
CA ASP A 244 23.26 8.37 7.69
C ASP A 244 23.98 8.28 6.35
N GLY A 245 24.11 7.08 5.78
CA GLY A 245 24.72 6.87 4.47
C GLY A 245 23.98 7.60 3.34
N SER A 246 22.64 7.51 3.32
CA SER A 246 21.81 8.22 2.35
C SER A 246 21.88 9.73 2.52
N PHE A 247 21.90 10.22 3.77
CA PHE A 247 21.98 11.64 4.08
C PHE A 247 23.26 12.27 3.52
N GLN A 248 24.41 11.60 3.64
CA GLN A 248 25.70 12.11 3.15
C GLN A 248 25.73 12.39 1.63
N VAL A 249 24.89 11.73 0.84
CA VAL A 249 24.89 11.88 -0.63
C VAL A 249 24.33 13.23 -1.07
N THR A 250 23.41 13.80 -0.29
CA THR A 250 22.63 14.99 -0.67
C THR A 250 22.46 15.98 0.49
N ALA A 251 23.31 15.89 1.52
CA ALA A 251 23.21 16.70 2.74
C ALA A 251 23.21 18.22 2.49
N GLN A 252 23.83 18.69 1.41
CA GLN A 252 23.87 20.09 1.01
C GLN A 252 22.48 20.71 0.78
N ASP A 253 21.46 19.91 0.45
CA ASP A 253 20.11 20.44 0.22
C ASP A 253 19.49 21.00 1.51
N ILE A 254 19.99 20.64 2.69
CA ILE A 254 19.58 21.21 3.99
C ILE A 254 19.89 22.71 4.11
N SER A 255 20.90 23.23 3.39
CA SER A 255 21.25 24.65 3.46
C SER A 255 20.40 25.56 2.56
N THR A 256 19.38 25.03 1.89
CA THR A 256 18.49 25.76 0.97
C THR A 256 17.27 26.30 1.69
#